data_AF-A0A367MBQ9-F1
#
_entry.id   AF-A0A367MBQ9-F1
#
_cell.length_a   1.000
_cell.length_b   1.000
_cell.length_c   1.000
_cell.angle_alpha   90.00
_cell.angle_beta   90.00
_cell.angle_gamma   90.00
#
_symmetry.space_group_name_H-M   'P 1'
#
loop_
_entity.id
_entity.type
_entity.pdbx_description
1 polymer ?
#
loop_
_entity_poly.entity_id
_entity_poly.type
_entity_poly.pdbx_seq_one_letter_code
_entity_poly.pdbx_strand_id
1 'polypeptide(L)'
;LAEAGVLSRRVYPDEARQRAAERGEAPEEGGVWLHGGFFLGPLAFYRRLREMSLEERAGIGMTGIGFVNNLYRQEELKRLQRRDARFINSAFTVTLLGAGVADQLEDGRVLSGVGGQYNFVAQAHELEGARSILMLRSWRESGGEVSSNIVWQYAHTTIPRHLRDMVVTEYGIADLRGKNDAEVIAALLAIADSRFQQALAEQAQSAGKLPKDFVLPERYRNNTPERLQALHQAHAAALPEFPLGSDFDEVEQDLLRALGWLKRKLKLSEILELGKATLDAPEPEAYPAHLRRMDLDDPQGLREELYQRLLLAGLRASQEERG
;
A
#
# COMPACT_ATOMS: atom_id res chain seq x y z
N LEU A 1 2.28 6.00 -16.32
CA LEU A 1 1.57 7.27 -16.02
C LEU A 1 1.75 8.30 -17.12
N ALA A 2 2.98 8.62 -17.55
CA ALA A 2 3.20 9.50 -18.71
C ALA A 2 2.60 8.95 -20.01
N GLU A 3 2.92 7.70 -20.37
CA GLU A 3 2.32 6.99 -21.53
C GLU A 3 0.79 6.92 -21.48
N ALA A 4 0.22 6.84 -20.27
CA ALA A 4 -1.22 6.80 -20.04
C ALA A 4 -1.87 8.19 -20.04
N GLY A 5 -1.12 9.26 -20.37
CA GLY A 5 -1.60 10.64 -20.39
C GLY A 5 -1.86 11.26 -19.02
N VAL A 6 -1.52 10.57 -17.92
CA VAL A 6 -1.72 11.06 -16.55
C VAL A 6 -0.69 12.13 -16.20
N LEU A 7 0.56 11.97 -16.65
CA LEU A 7 1.60 12.99 -16.50
C LEU A 7 1.70 13.79 -17.80
N SER A 8 0.84 14.80 -17.91
CA SER A 8 0.70 15.63 -19.13
C SER A 8 1.12 17.08 -18.93
N ARG A 9 0.94 17.63 -17.72
CA ARG A 9 1.34 19.01 -17.40
C ARG A 9 2.86 19.10 -17.24
N ARG A 10 3.50 19.89 -18.09
CA ARG A 10 4.91 20.27 -17.95
C ARG A 10 5.08 21.41 -16.95
N VAL A 11 6.18 21.38 -16.23
CA VAL A 11 6.65 22.43 -15.31
C VAL A 11 8.05 22.89 -15.71
N TYR A 12 8.33 24.17 -15.48
CA TYR A 12 9.50 24.88 -15.99
C TYR A 12 10.43 25.31 -14.86
N PRO A 13 11.75 25.41 -15.12
CA PRO A 13 12.76 25.54 -14.07
C PRO A 13 12.80 26.91 -13.36
N ASP A 14 12.12 27.92 -13.89
CA ASP A 14 12.08 29.27 -13.34
C ASP A 14 10.66 29.83 -13.29
N GLU A 15 10.46 30.82 -12.42
CA GLU A 15 9.15 31.39 -12.12
C GLU A 15 8.57 32.16 -13.31
N ALA A 16 9.40 32.85 -14.09
CA ALA A 16 8.93 33.62 -15.23
C ALA A 16 8.32 32.70 -16.30
N ARG A 17 9.03 31.63 -16.66
CA ARG A 17 8.55 30.61 -17.60
C ARG A 17 7.36 29.83 -17.04
N GLN A 18 7.39 29.48 -15.75
CA GLN A 18 6.24 28.79 -15.14
C GLN A 18 5.00 29.68 -15.18
N ARG A 19 5.11 30.97 -14.84
CA ARG A 19 3.99 31.92 -14.89
C ARG A 19 3.48 32.16 -16.31
N ALA A 20 4.37 32.23 -17.30
CA ALA A 20 3.97 32.27 -18.72
C ALA A 20 3.15 31.04 -19.10
N ALA A 21 3.64 29.84 -18.75
CA ALA A 21 2.91 28.60 -18.97
C ALA A 21 1.54 28.58 -18.28
N GLU A 22 1.43 29.10 -17.04
CA GLU A 22 0.14 29.22 -16.35
C GLU A 22 -0.85 30.17 -17.04
N ARG A 23 -0.36 31.16 -17.80
CA ARG A 23 -1.20 32.07 -18.61
C ARG A 23 -1.57 31.49 -19.98
N GLY A 24 -1.10 30.28 -20.30
CA GLY A 24 -1.27 29.68 -21.63
C GLY A 24 -0.28 30.20 -22.68
N GLU A 25 0.72 30.98 -22.27
CA GLU A 25 1.85 31.34 -23.12
C GLU A 25 2.78 30.13 -23.15
N ALA A 26 2.72 29.33 -24.20
CA ALA A 26 3.54 28.13 -24.33
C ALA A 26 5.03 28.52 -24.42
N PRO A 27 5.89 28.17 -23.45
CA PRO A 27 7.32 28.38 -23.57
C PRO A 27 7.84 27.57 -24.76
N GLU A 28 8.69 28.18 -25.60
CA GLU A 28 9.11 27.62 -26.90
C GLU A 28 9.69 26.20 -26.79
N GLU A 29 10.45 25.89 -25.74
CA GLU A 29 11.02 24.56 -25.49
C GLU A 29 11.17 24.24 -23.99
N GLY A 30 11.24 22.93 -23.70
CA GLY A 30 11.65 22.40 -22.40
C GLY A 30 10.52 22.02 -21.45
N GLY A 31 10.83 22.06 -20.15
CA GLY A 31 9.96 21.65 -19.07
C GLY A 31 9.92 20.14 -18.85
N VAL A 32 9.59 19.75 -17.63
CA VAL A 32 9.53 18.35 -17.19
C VAL A 32 8.13 18.04 -16.69
N TRP A 33 7.65 16.80 -16.85
CA TRP A 33 6.38 16.35 -16.29
C TRP A 33 6.56 15.57 -14.97
N LEU A 34 7.81 15.27 -14.60
CA LEU A 34 8.16 14.61 -13.34
C LEU A 34 9.48 15.15 -12.79
N HIS A 35 9.49 15.46 -11.50
CA HIS A 35 10.74 15.63 -10.75
C HIS A 35 10.99 14.37 -9.90
N GLY A 36 12.16 13.75 -10.08
CA GLY A 36 12.54 12.53 -9.36
C GLY A 36 13.80 12.73 -8.52
N GLY A 37 13.83 12.17 -7.31
CA GLY A 37 15.04 12.08 -6.49
C GLY A 37 15.84 10.81 -6.76
N PHE A 38 15.13 9.71 -7.02
CA PHE A 38 15.64 8.40 -7.42
C PHE A 38 14.49 7.60 -8.02
N PHE A 39 14.81 6.46 -8.63
CA PHE A 39 13.83 5.45 -9.02
C PHE A 39 14.19 4.11 -8.42
N LEU A 40 13.17 3.33 -8.07
CA LEU A 40 13.31 1.95 -7.68
C LEU A 40 12.14 1.18 -8.31
N GLY A 41 12.44 0.06 -8.95
CA GLY A 41 11.42 -0.73 -9.62
C GLY A 41 11.94 -2.05 -10.18
N PRO A 42 11.06 -2.79 -10.88
CA PRO A 42 11.41 -4.03 -11.56
C PRO A 42 12.43 -3.86 -12.69
N LEU A 43 13.02 -4.95 -13.17
CA LEU A 43 13.92 -4.95 -14.34
C LEU A 43 13.22 -4.44 -15.59
N ALA A 44 11.94 -4.81 -15.78
CA ALA A 44 11.13 -4.30 -16.87
C ALA A 44 11.00 -2.77 -16.84
N PHE A 45 10.90 -2.16 -15.65
CA PHE A 45 10.87 -0.71 -15.49
C PHE A 45 12.18 -0.05 -15.94
N TYR A 46 13.32 -0.58 -15.51
CA TYR A 46 14.62 -0.04 -15.96
C TYR A 46 14.87 -0.25 -17.46
N ARG A 47 14.38 -1.36 -18.02
CA ARG A 47 14.43 -1.60 -19.46
C ARG A 47 13.65 -0.52 -20.21
N ARG A 48 12.41 -0.23 -19.79
CA ARG A 48 11.59 0.85 -20.38
C ARG A 48 12.30 2.21 -20.31
N LEU A 49 12.90 2.56 -19.17
CA LEU A 49 13.68 3.80 -19.05
C LEU A 49 14.86 3.88 -20.05
N ARG A 50 15.51 2.74 -20.33
CA ARG A 50 16.60 2.65 -21.32
C ARG A 50 16.12 2.66 -22.77
N GLU A 51 14.87 2.30 -23.02
CA GLU A 51 14.26 2.26 -24.35
C GLU A 51 13.59 3.58 -24.72
N MET A 52 13.25 4.44 -23.75
CA MET A 52 12.73 5.80 -23.99
C MET A 52 13.64 6.60 -24.92
N SER A 53 13.03 7.36 -25.83
CA SER A 53 13.69 8.38 -26.65
C SER A 53 14.34 9.48 -25.79
N LEU A 54 15.24 10.26 -26.39
CA LEU A 54 15.86 11.40 -25.69
C LEU A 54 14.81 12.44 -25.26
N GLU A 55 13.77 12.65 -26.07
CA GLU A 55 12.69 13.59 -25.77
C GLU A 55 11.85 13.13 -24.55
N GLU A 56 11.50 11.85 -24.49
CA GLU A 56 10.76 11.28 -23.35
C GLU A 56 11.57 11.37 -22.06
N ARG A 57 12.87 11.08 -22.13
CA ARG A 57 13.78 11.21 -20.99
C ARG A 57 13.95 12.67 -20.56
N ALA A 58 13.99 13.61 -21.50
CA ALA A 58 14.08 15.03 -21.19
C ALA A 58 12.87 15.54 -20.38
N GLY A 59 11.73 14.84 -20.45
CA GLY A 59 10.58 15.11 -19.60
C GLY A 59 10.71 14.67 -18.13
N ILE A 60 11.80 13.97 -17.77
CA ILE A 60 12.11 13.52 -16.41
C ILE A 60 13.23 14.37 -15.82
N GLY A 61 12.88 15.26 -14.88
CA GLY A 61 13.82 16.11 -14.16
C GLY A 61 14.38 15.40 -12.92
N MET A 62 15.55 14.76 -13.04
CA MET A 62 16.25 14.21 -11.88
C MET A 62 16.92 15.32 -11.07
N THR A 63 16.62 15.38 -9.77
CA THR A 63 17.08 16.43 -8.86
C THR A 63 17.50 15.85 -7.51
N GLY A 64 18.12 16.64 -6.65
CA GLY A 64 18.42 16.21 -5.28
C GLY A 64 17.13 16.00 -4.47
N ILE A 65 17.16 15.06 -3.51
CA ILE A 65 16.01 14.76 -2.63
C ILE A 65 15.51 16.02 -1.90
N GLY A 66 16.42 16.93 -1.54
CA GLY A 66 16.06 18.22 -0.93
C GLY A 66 15.22 19.13 -1.84
N PHE A 67 15.24 19.00 -3.16
CA PHE A 67 14.33 19.76 -4.02
C PHE A 67 12.93 19.14 -4.01
N VAL A 68 12.84 17.81 -4.10
CA VAL A 68 11.58 17.07 -4.18
C VAL A 68 10.82 17.13 -2.85
N ASN A 69 11.50 16.89 -1.73
CA ASN A 69 10.85 16.63 -0.45
C ASN A 69 10.48 17.87 0.34
N ASN A 70 10.82 19.09 -0.06
CA ASN A 70 10.42 20.30 0.69
C ASN A 70 10.05 21.45 -0.22
N LEU A 71 9.46 22.50 0.35
CA LEU A 71 9.20 23.77 -0.33
C LEU A 71 10.34 24.79 -0.21
N TYR A 72 11.29 24.60 0.71
CA TYR A 72 12.37 25.55 0.95
C TYR A 72 13.17 25.93 -0.32
N ARG A 73 13.78 27.12 -0.27
CA ARG A 73 14.65 27.77 -1.28
C ARG A 73 13.96 28.25 -2.56
N GLN A 74 12.99 27.50 -3.08
CA GLN A 74 12.28 27.81 -4.32
C GLN A 74 10.77 27.65 -4.12
N GLU A 75 10.28 28.21 -3.03
CA GLU A 75 8.90 27.98 -2.59
C GLU A 75 7.89 28.50 -3.60
N GLU A 76 8.07 29.72 -4.10
CA GLU A 76 7.17 30.34 -5.08
C GLU A 76 7.09 29.49 -6.36
N LEU A 77 8.23 29.11 -6.93
CA LEU A 77 8.28 28.18 -8.05
C LEU A 77 7.56 26.86 -7.73
N LYS A 78 7.89 26.22 -6.61
CA LYS A 78 7.28 24.92 -6.24
C LYS A 78 5.78 25.03 -6.02
N ARG A 79 5.27 26.15 -5.51
CA ARG A 79 3.83 26.42 -5.38
C ARG A 79 3.15 26.52 -6.74
N LEU A 80 3.74 27.24 -7.69
CA LEU A 80 3.25 27.30 -9.07
C LEU A 80 3.26 25.93 -9.74
N GLN A 81 4.27 25.12 -9.45
CA GLN A 81 4.42 23.79 -10.04
C GLN A 81 3.50 22.73 -9.41
N ARG A 82 3.28 22.76 -8.09
CA ARG A 82 2.61 21.69 -7.31
C ARG A 82 1.14 22.01 -6.98
N ARG A 83 0.39 22.48 -7.97
CA ARG A 83 -1.06 22.73 -7.82
C ARG A 83 -1.81 21.42 -7.64
N ASP A 84 -2.81 21.41 -6.76
CA ASP A 84 -3.68 20.25 -6.53
C ASP A 84 -2.91 18.95 -6.24
N ALA A 85 -1.75 19.07 -5.57
CA ALA A 85 -0.87 17.92 -5.33
C ALA A 85 -1.56 16.84 -4.48
N ARG A 86 -1.25 15.57 -4.74
CA ARG A 86 -1.74 14.42 -3.97
C ARG A 86 -0.54 13.66 -3.41
N PHE A 87 -0.36 13.74 -2.10
CA PHE A 87 0.75 13.11 -1.40
C PHE A 87 0.29 11.80 -0.78
N ILE A 88 0.58 10.69 -1.46
CA ILE A 88 0.12 9.36 -1.09
C ILE A 88 1.27 8.64 -0.37
N ASN A 89 1.04 8.22 0.87
CA ASN A 89 2.02 7.49 1.68
C ASN A 89 1.35 6.32 2.39
N SER A 90 2.14 5.31 2.75
CA SER A 90 1.65 4.21 3.58
C SER A 90 1.87 4.50 5.07
N ALA A 91 0.98 3.98 5.89
CA ALA A 91 1.15 3.82 7.33
C ALA A 91 0.80 2.37 7.69
N PHE A 92 1.29 1.86 8.80
CA PHE A 92 0.86 0.53 9.27
C PHE A 92 -0.18 0.63 10.38
N THR A 93 -0.29 1.79 11.05
CA THR A 93 -1.30 2.05 12.09
C THR A 93 -1.79 3.49 12.01
N VAL A 94 -3.08 3.70 12.29
CA VAL A 94 -3.68 5.03 12.53
C VAL A 94 -4.46 4.99 13.84
N THR A 95 -4.33 6.01 14.69
CA THR A 95 -5.15 6.13 15.90
C THR A 95 -6.52 6.71 15.57
N LEU A 96 -7.53 6.44 16.40
CA LEU A 96 -8.88 7.00 16.26
C LEU A 96 -8.93 8.54 16.38
N LEU A 97 -7.87 9.17 16.89
CA LEU A 97 -7.72 10.63 16.88
C LEU A 97 -7.07 11.16 15.59
N GLY A 98 -6.65 10.28 14.68
CA GLY A 98 -6.10 10.59 13.37
C GLY A 98 -4.58 10.75 13.32
N ALA A 99 -3.83 10.23 14.31
CA ALA A 99 -2.37 10.18 14.24
C ALA A 99 -1.91 8.94 13.45
N GLY A 100 -0.95 9.11 12.55
CA GLY A 100 -0.39 8.02 11.73
C GLY A 100 0.94 7.50 12.25
N VAL A 101 1.17 6.20 12.08
CA VAL A 101 2.40 5.51 12.48
C VAL A 101 2.93 4.68 11.31
N ALA A 102 4.20 4.88 10.96
CA ALA A 102 4.80 4.32 9.75
C ALA A 102 6.22 3.76 9.92
N ASP A 103 6.96 4.14 10.97
CA ASP A 103 8.40 3.86 11.08
C ASP A 103 8.84 3.04 12.32
N GLN A 104 8.07 3.03 13.42
CA GLN A 104 8.50 2.38 14.67
C GLN A 104 7.37 1.66 15.43
N LEU A 105 7.68 0.48 15.97
CA LEU A 105 6.79 -0.32 16.81
C LEU A 105 6.64 0.25 18.23
N GLU A 106 5.62 -0.19 18.97
CA GLU A 106 5.36 0.27 20.36
C GLU A 106 6.50 -0.04 21.33
N ASP A 107 7.28 -1.09 21.07
CA ASP A 107 8.45 -1.49 21.84
C ASP A 107 9.75 -0.76 21.44
N GLY A 108 9.64 0.24 20.56
CA GLY A 108 10.77 1.05 20.09
C GLY A 108 11.57 0.43 18.95
N ARG A 109 11.23 -0.77 18.47
CA ARG A 109 11.89 -1.34 17.29
C ARG A 109 11.57 -0.51 16.04
N VAL A 110 12.61 -0.07 15.35
CA VAL A 110 12.51 0.67 14.08
C VAL A 110 12.28 -0.31 12.95
N LEU A 111 11.17 -0.14 12.22
CA LEU A 111 10.85 -0.93 11.02
C LEU A 111 11.47 -0.33 9.76
N SER A 112 11.46 1.00 9.68
CA SER A 112 11.93 1.77 8.54
C SER A 112 12.33 3.17 8.98
N GLY A 113 12.95 3.95 8.10
CA GLY A 113 13.09 5.39 8.32
C GLY A 113 11.84 6.13 7.83
N VAL A 114 11.46 7.23 8.51
CA VAL A 114 10.35 8.12 8.09
C VAL A 114 10.52 8.62 6.65
N GLY A 115 11.77 8.81 6.21
CA GLY A 115 12.09 9.31 4.87
C GLY A 115 11.46 10.69 4.63
N GLY A 116 10.85 10.88 3.46
CA GLY A 116 10.18 12.12 3.08
C GLY A 116 8.71 12.21 3.49
N GLN A 117 8.15 11.18 4.13
CA GLN A 117 6.71 11.07 4.39
C GLN A 117 6.18 12.28 5.16
N TYR A 118 6.82 12.62 6.29
CA TYR A 118 6.45 13.78 7.09
C TYR A 118 6.47 15.07 6.26
N ASN A 119 7.51 15.28 5.44
CA ASN A 119 7.61 16.49 4.65
C ASN A 119 6.50 16.61 3.60
N PHE A 120 6.11 15.50 2.96
CA PHE A 120 5.01 15.53 2.00
C PHE A 120 3.65 15.74 2.66
N VAL A 121 3.46 15.18 3.86
CA VAL A 121 2.27 15.45 4.67
C VAL A 121 2.19 16.93 5.03
N ALA A 122 3.27 17.53 5.55
CA ALA A 122 3.30 18.95 5.88
C ALA A 122 3.00 19.83 4.66
N GLN A 123 3.62 19.54 3.52
CA GLN A 123 3.38 20.26 2.26
C GLN A 123 1.93 20.21 1.79
N ALA A 124 1.20 19.11 2.06
CA ALA A 124 -0.21 19.03 1.71
C ALA A 124 -1.09 20.07 2.43
N HIS A 125 -0.66 20.49 3.63
CA HIS A 125 -1.35 21.54 4.39
C HIS A 125 -0.90 22.94 3.99
N GLU A 126 0.29 23.08 3.41
CA GLU A 126 0.86 24.35 2.97
C GLU A 126 0.47 24.73 1.53
N LEU A 127 0.28 23.73 0.65
CA LEU A 127 -0.04 23.93 -0.76
C LEU A 127 -1.55 24.06 -0.99
N GLU A 128 -1.93 25.03 -1.83
CA GLU A 128 -3.32 25.24 -2.21
C GLU A 128 -3.86 24.03 -2.99
N GLY A 129 -5.05 23.58 -2.61
CA GLY A 129 -5.72 22.44 -3.23
C GLY A 129 -5.05 21.09 -2.96
N ALA A 130 -3.92 21.03 -2.24
CA ALA A 130 -3.19 19.80 -2.00
C ALA A 130 -3.84 18.92 -0.92
N ARG A 131 -3.65 17.60 -1.02
CA ARG A 131 -4.15 16.61 -0.07
C ARG A 131 -3.06 15.60 0.33
N SER A 132 -3.03 15.24 1.60
CA SER A 132 -2.26 14.12 2.14
C SER A 132 -3.17 12.90 2.29
N ILE A 133 -2.69 11.76 1.84
CA ILE A 133 -3.44 10.50 1.83
C ILE A 133 -2.56 9.44 2.49
N LEU A 134 -3.01 8.94 3.64
CA LEU A 134 -2.38 7.80 4.32
C LEU A 134 -3.15 6.52 3.98
N MET A 135 -2.44 5.52 3.47
CA MET A 135 -3.00 4.21 3.13
C MET A 135 -2.52 3.16 4.13
N LEU A 136 -3.44 2.33 4.60
CA LEU A 136 -3.14 1.17 5.45
C LEU A 136 -4.18 0.08 5.24
N ARG A 137 -3.80 -1.18 5.48
CA ARG A 137 -4.81 -2.22 5.70
C ARG A 137 -5.53 -1.92 7.00
N SER A 138 -6.84 -2.14 7.06
CA SER A 138 -7.64 -1.89 8.27
C SER A 138 -7.32 -2.86 9.42
N TRP A 139 -6.80 -4.03 9.08
CA TRP A 139 -6.43 -5.09 10.01
C TRP A 139 -5.19 -5.85 9.52
N ARG A 140 -4.60 -6.63 10.42
CA ARG A 140 -3.50 -7.55 10.12
C ARG A 140 -3.65 -8.84 10.91
N GLU A 141 -2.98 -9.88 10.44
CA GLU A 141 -2.78 -11.11 11.20
C GLU A 141 -1.28 -11.33 11.41
N SER A 142 -0.89 -11.60 12.66
CA SER A 142 0.50 -11.92 13.02
C SER A 142 0.52 -12.97 14.11
N GLY A 143 1.28 -14.05 13.92
CA GLY A 143 1.36 -15.12 14.92
C GLY A 143 0.03 -15.84 15.20
N GLY A 144 -0.92 -15.80 14.25
CA GLY A 144 -2.28 -16.32 14.43
C GLY A 144 -3.24 -15.36 15.14
N GLU A 145 -2.76 -14.17 15.54
CA GLU A 145 -3.60 -13.14 16.15
C GLU A 145 -4.06 -12.13 15.10
N VAL A 146 -5.38 -11.96 14.98
CA VAL A 146 -6.01 -10.95 14.15
C VAL A 146 -6.17 -9.67 14.97
N SER A 147 -5.62 -8.56 14.49
CA SER A 147 -5.67 -7.26 15.17
C SER A 147 -6.02 -6.12 14.21
N SER A 148 -6.58 -5.04 14.76
CA SER A 148 -6.85 -3.83 13.98
C SER A 148 -5.58 -2.99 13.80
N ASN A 149 -5.46 -2.34 12.64
CA ASN A 149 -4.50 -1.27 12.40
C ASN A 149 -5.10 0.12 12.64
N ILE A 150 -6.42 0.20 12.86
CA ILE A 150 -7.06 1.40 13.42
C ILE A 150 -7.24 1.16 14.92
N VAL A 151 -6.52 1.92 15.73
CA VAL A 151 -6.44 1.68 17.18
C VAL A 151 -6.89 2.90 17.97
N TRP A 152 -7.30 2.73 19.22
CA TRP A 152 -7.58 3.88 20.08
C TRP A 152 -6.33 4.73 20.35
N GLN A 153 -5.22 4.08 20.70
CA GLN A 153 -3.95 4.71 21.05
C GLN A 153 -2.78 3.84 20.57
N TYR A 154 -1.60 4.46 20.43
CA TYR A 154 -0.36 3.79 20.05
C TYR A 154 0.82 4.53 20.69
N ALA A 155 1.87 3.80 21.10
CA ALA A 155 2.99 4.37 21.87
C ALA A 155 3.96 5.25 21.05
N HIS A 156 3.85 5.26 19.72
CA HIS A 156 4.67 6.05 18.79
C HIS A 156 3.81 6.91 17.86
N THR A 157 4.39 7.95 17.27
CA THR A 157 3.72 8.78 16.27
C THR A 157 4.71 9.28 15.22
N THR A 158 4.42 8.99 13.96
CA THR A 158 5.15 9.54 12.81
C THR A 158 4.49 10.81 12.31
N ILE A 159 3.17 10.75 12.12
CA ILE A 159 2.35 11.86 11.62
C ILE A 159 1.40 12.32 12.73
N PRO A 160 1.61 13.50 13.31
CA PRO A 160 0.77 14.00 14.40
C PRO A 160 -0.64 14.29 13.90
N ARG A 161 -1.64 14.11 14.78
CA ARG A 161 -3.06 14.29 14.45
C ARG A 161 -3.43 15.66 13.87
N HIS A 162 -2.64 16.70 14.14
CA HIS A 162 -2.85 18.05 13.59
C HIS A 162 -2.65 18.11 12.07
N LEU A 163 -1.91 17.15 11.51
CA LEU A 163 -1.69 17.02 10.07
C LEU A 163 -2.60 15.96 9.43
N ARG A 164 -3.65 15.50 10.12
CA ARG A 164 -4.61 14.54 9.56
C ARG A 164 -5.30 15.11 8.33
N ASP A 165 -5.45 14.27 7.32
CA ASP A 165 -6.12 14.63 6.07
C ASP A 165 -6.98 13.46 5.58
N MET A 166 -6.56 12.66 4.60
CA MET A 166 -7.30 11.47 4.18
C MET A 166 -6.65 10.19 4.70
N VAL A 167 -7.49 9.22 5.10
CA VAL A 167 -7.08 7.86 5.41
C VAL A 167 -7.83 6.89 4.52
N VAL A 168 -7.13 5.93 3.91
CA VAL A 168 -7.69 4.94 2.99
C VAL A 168 -7.39 3.54 3.49
N THR A 169 -8.43 2.72 3.61
CA THR A 169 -8.32 1.27 3.80
C THR A 169 -8.99 0.53 2.65
N GLU A 170 -8.88 -0.79 2.66
CA GLU A 170 -9.63 -1.67 1.75
C GLU A 170 -11.16 -1.51 1.85
N TYR A 171 -11.67 -0.84 2.88
CA TYR A 171 -13.11 -0.61 3.09
C TYR A 171 -13.60 0.78 2.66
N GLY A 172 -12.70 1.72 2.37
CA GLY A 172 -13.08 3.05 1.88
C GLY A 172 -12.13 4.16 2.27
N ILE A 173 -12.65 5.39 2.21
CA ILE A 173 -11.91 6.63 2.42
C ILE A 173 -12.54 7.42 3.56
N ALA A 174 -11.74 7.81 4.55
CA ALA A 174 -12.10 8.74 5.60
C ALA A 174 -11.42 10.10 5.33
N ASP A 175 -12.22 11.11 5.00
CA ASP A 175 -11.77 12.50 4.97
C ASP A 175 -11.80 13.07 6.38
N LEU A 176 -10.66 13.52 6.91
CA LEU A 176 -10.48 13.97 8.31
C LEU A 176 -10.14 15.47 8.42
N ARG A 177 -9.82 16.14 7.32
CA ARG A 177 -9.33 17.52 7.35
C ARG A 177 -10.44 18.45 7.83
N GLY A 178 -10.12 19.32 8.80
CA GLY A 178 -11.06 20.28 9.37
C GLY A 178 -12.15 19.70 10.29
N LYS A 179 -12.18 18.37 10.48
CA LYS A 179 -13.15 17.72 11.38
C LYS A 179 -12.75 17.82 12.85
N ASN A 180 -13.72 17.74 13.75
CA ASN A 180 -13.47 17.59 15.18
C ASN A 180 -13.16 16.12 15.57
N ASP A 181 -12.77 15.86 16.82
CA ASP A 181 -12.39 14.51 17.26
C ASP A 181 -13.52 13.48 17.07
N ALA A 182 -14.78 13.80 17.40
CA ALA A 182 -15.89 12.87 17.27
C ALA A 182 -16.19 12.53 15.80
N GLU A 183 -16.13 13.52 14.92
CA GLU A 183 -16.30 13.34 13.47
C GLU A 183 -15.17 12.51 12.85
N VAL A 184 -13.94 12.68 13.33
CA VAL A 184 -12.79 11.88 12.90
C VAL A 184 -12.92 10.43 13.35
N ILE A 185 -13.29 10.21 14.61
CA ILE A 185 -13.54 8.87 15.14
C ILE A 185 -14.62 8.17 14.31
N ALA A 186 -15.76 8.83 14.07
CA ALA A 186 -16.85 8.28 13.27
C ALA A 186 -16.41 7.94 11.83
N ALA A 187 -15.60 8.80 11.20
CA ALA A 187 -15.08 8.56 9.85
C ALA A 187 -14.08 7.39 9.81
N LEU A 188 -13.21 7.25 10.81
CA LEU A 188 -12.27 6.13 10.90
C LEU A 188 -12.97 4.81 11.21
N LEU A 189 -13.98 4.82 12.07
CA LEU A 189 -14.84 3.64 12.31
C LEU A 189 -15.52 3.16 11.02
N ALA A 190 -15.96 4.09 10.16
CA ALA A 190 -16.60 3.77 8.89
C ALA A 190 -15.71 3.01 7.89
N ILE A 191 -14.38 3.09 8.07
CA ILE A 191 -13.38 2.38 7.25
C ILE A 191 -12.58 1.33 8.06
N ALA A 192 -13.01 1.07 9.30
CA ALA A 192 -12.48 0.02 10.15
C ALA A 192 -13.11 -1.34 9.78
N ASP A 193 -12.36 -2.42 9.97
CA ASP A 193 -12.87 -3.78 9.89
C ASP A 193 -13.97 -4.00 10.95
N SER A 194 -15.11 -4.53 10.52
CA SER A 194 -16.32 -4.72 11.34
C SER A 194 -16.07 -5.53 12.61
N ARG A 195 -15.06 -6.41 12.62
CA ARG A 195 -14.71 -7.21 13.81
C ARG A 195 -14.24 -6.34 14.98
N PHE A 196 -13.75 -5.12 14.71
CA PHE A 196 -13.19 -4.23 15.73
C PHE A 196 -14.00 -2.95 15.96
N GLN A 197 -14.94 -2.61 15.06
CA GLN A 197 -15.71 -1.36 15.12
C GLN A 197 -16.40 -1.13 16.47
N GLN A 198 -17.01 -2.16 17.04
CA GLN A 198 -17.76 -2.06 18.30
C GLN A 198 -16.83 -1.71 19.48
N ALA A 199 -15.75 -2.48 19.66
CA ALA A 199 -14.79 -2.25 20.74
C ALA A 199 -14.11 -0.87 20.61
N LEU A 200 -13.79 -0.46 19.38
CA LEU A 200 -13.23 0.87 19.09
C LEU A 200 -14.20 2.00 19.44
N ALA A 201 -15.49 1.85 19.12
CA ALA A 201 -16.52 2.81 19.49
C ALA A 201 -16.68 2.91 21.01
N GLU A 202 -16.70 1.77 21.71
CA GLU A 202 -16.80 1.71 23.19
C GLU A 202 -15.62 2.39 23.88
N GLN A 203 -14.39 2.20 23.37
CA GLN A 203 -13.20 2.92 23.86
C GLN A 203 -13.36 4.44 23.72
N ALA A 204 -13.83 4.91 22.56
CA ALA A 204 -14.04 6.33 22.31
C ALA A 204 -15.18 6.93 23.14
N GLN A 205 -16.27 6.19 23.34
CA GLN A 205 -17.39 6.60 24.20
C GLN A 205 -16.98 6.67 25.68
N SER A 206 -16.22 5.68 26.15
CA SER A 206 -15.70 5.65 27.52
C SER A 206 -14.77 6.83 27.81
N ALA A 207 -13.99 7.27 26.80
CA ALA A 207 -13.14 8.45 26.89
C ALA A 207 -13.90 9.79 26.70
N GLY A 208 -15.22 9.77 26.48
CA GLY A 208 -16.01 10.97 26.24
C GLY A 208 -15.72 11.67 24.92
N LYS A 209 -15.11 10.96 23.95
CA LYS A 209 -14.75 11.49 22.63
C LYS A 209 -15.75 11.14 21.54
N LEU A 210 -16.73 10.29 21.85
CA LEU A 210 -17.82 9.90 20.97
C LEU A 210 -19.13 9.87 21.79
N PRO A 211 -20.27 10.35 21.25
CA PRO A 211 -21.55 10.30 21.96
C PRO A 211 -21.93 8.86 22.35
N LYS A 212 -22.54 8.69 23.53
CA LYS A 212 -22.94 7.36 24.05
C LYS A 212 -24.01 6.68 23.20
N ASP A 213 -24.82 7.48 22.52
CA ASP A 213 -25.87 7.07 21.59
C ASP A 213 -25.37 7.04 20.13
N PHE A 214 -24.07 7.23 19.89
CA PHE A 214 -23.51 7.11 18.55
C PHE A 214 -23.74 5.70 18.01
N VAL A 215 -24.26 5.66 16.78
CA VAL A 215 -24.53 4.44 16.05
C VAL A 215 -23.90 4.57 14.66
N LEU A 216 -22.95 3.69 14.34
CA LEU A 216 -22.29 3.69 13.03
C LEU A 216 -23.33 3.39 11.92
N PRO A 217 -23.40 4.09 10.79
CA PRO A 217 -24.37 3.80 9.74
C PRO A 217 -24.25 2.36 9.20
N GLU A 218 -25.39 1.72 8.90
CA GLU A 218 -25.48 0.29 8.52
C GLU A 218 -24.57 -0.07 7.33
N ARG A 219 -24.45 0.82 6.33
CA ARG A 219 -23.60 0.61 5.15
C ARG A 219 -22.13 0.33 5.46
N TYR A 220 -21.66 0.71 6.65
CA TYR A 220 -20.27 0.53 7.09
C TYR A 220 -20.09 -0.67 8.03
N ARG A 221 -21.17 -1.33 8.45
CA ARG A 221 -21.12 -2.44 9.42
C ARG A 221 -20.81 -3.79 8.80
N ASN A 222 -20.64 -3.85 7.48
CA ASN A 222 -20.22 -5.05 6.75
C ASN A 222 -18.86 -4.84 6.06
N ASN A 223 -17.89 -4.28 6.79
CA ASN A 223 -16.51 -4.13 6.38
C ASN A 223 -15.73 -5.39 6.80
N THR A 224 -15.88 -6.49 6.06
CA THR A 224 -15.27 -7.78 6.39
C THR A 224 -14.39 -8.30 5.26
N PRO A 225 -13.33 -9.08 5.57
CA PRO A 225 -12.52 -9.75 4.56
C PRO A 225 -13.36 -10.65 3.64
N GLU A 226 -14.34 -11.36 4.19
CA GLU A 226 -15.20 -12.30 3.47
C GLU A 226 -16.04 -11.57 2.40
N ARG A 227 -16.56 -10.38 2.73
CA ARG A 227 -17.27 -9.55 1.75
C ARG A 227 -16.34 -9.11 0.61
N LEU A 228 -15.12 -8.66 0.92
CA LEU A 228 -14.17 -8.25 -0.11
C LEU A 228 -13.75 -9.44 -0.98
N GLN A 229 -13.59 -10.62 -0.39
CA GLN A 229 -13.31 -11.85 -1.13
C GLN A 229 -14.46 -12.22 -2.08
N ALA A 230 -15.72 -12.17 -1.61
CA ALA A 230 -16.88 -12.41 -2.45
C ALA A 230 -16.97 -11.41 -3.62
N LEU A 231 -16.68 -10.12 -3.36
CA LEU A 231 -16.61 -9.10 -4.42
C LEU A 231 -15.48 -9.37 -5.42
N HIS A 232 -14.29 -9.75 -4.92
CA HIS A 232 -13.17 -10.10 -5.77
C HIS A 232 -13.51 -11.30 -6.68
N GLN A 233 -14.12 -12.35 -6.13
CA GLN A 233 -14.58 -13.52 -6.90
C GLN A 233 -15.61 -13.13 -7.97
N ALA A 234 -16.60 -12.31 -7.62
CA ALA A 234 -17.61 -11.83 -8.55
C ALA A 234 -17.03 -10.98 -9.70
N HIS A 235 -15.87 -10.38 -9.49
CA HIS A 235 -15.20 -9.49 -10.45
C HIS A 235 -13.81 -9.98 -10.87
N ALA A 236 -13.52 -11.28 -10.74
CA ALA A 236 -12.17 -11.83 -10.94
C ALA A 236 -11.61 -11.52 -12.34
N ALA A 237 -12.47 -11.54 -13.36
CA ALA A 237 -12.08 -11.21 -14.74
C ALA A 237 -11.60 -9.75 -14.91
N ALA A 238 -12.08 -8.82 -14.08
CA ALA A 238 -11.72 -7.41 -14.12
C ALA A 238 -10.55 -7.06 -13.18
N LEU A 239 -10.17 -7.98 -12.28
CA LEU A 239 -9.17 -7.77 -11.24
C LEU A 239 -8.05 -8.82 -11.37
N PRO A 240 -7.21 -8.74 -12.43
CA PRO A 240 -6.09 -9.66 -12.56
C PRO A 240 -5.13 -9.52 -11.38
N GLU A 241 -4.47 -10.61 -10.98
CA GLU A 241 -3.56 -10.66 -9.84
C GLU A 241 -2.41 -9.64 -9.95
N PHE A 242 -1.90 -9.42 -11.16
CA PHE A 242 -0.85 -8.46 -11.48
C PHE A 242 -1.34 -7.41 -12.49
N PRO A 243 -2.17 -6.44 -12.08
CA PRO A 243 -2.81 -5.49 -12.99
C PRO A 243 -1.81 -4.53 -13.66
N LEU A 244 -0.59 -4.43 -13.12
CA LEU A 244 0.50 -3.61 -13.64
C LEU A 244 1.65 -4.46 -14.22
N GLY A 245 1.42 -5.76 -14.41
CA GLY A 245 2.45 -6.73 -14.78
C GLY A 245 3.27 -7.23 -13.59
N SER A 246 4.16 -8.18 -13.86
CA SER A 246 5.06 -8.82 -12.90
C SER A 246 6.38 -9.15 -13.57
N ASP A 247 7.49 -9.09 -12.80
CA ASP A 247 8.78 -9.63 -13.23
C ASP A 247 8.85 -11.15 -13.00
N PHE A 248 7.94 -11.70 -12.20
CA PHE A 248 7.86 -13.13 -11.95
C PHE A 248 7.32 -13.86 -13.18
N ASP A 249 8.01 -14.91 -13.61
CA ASP A 249 7.48 -15.82 -14.62
C ASP A 249 6.32 -16.68 -14.07
N GLU A 250 5.68 -17.48 -14.92
CA GLU A 250 4.53 -18.30 -14.52
C GLU A 250 4.87 -19.29 -13.38
N VAL A 251 6.10 -19.85 -13.40
CA VAL A 251 6.60 -20.79 -12.39
C VAL A 251 6.78 -20.07 -11.06
N GLU A 252 7.40 -18.89 -11.07
CA GLU A 252 7.60 -18.07 -9.88
C GLU A 252 6.28 -17.57 -9.29
N GLN A 253 5.31 -17.23 -10.13
CA GLN A 253 3.97 -16.86 -9.68
C GLN A 253 3.25 -18.04 -9.00
N ASP A 254 3.33 -19.24 -9.56
CA ASP A 254 2.80 -20.45 -8.92
C ASP A 254 3.48 -20.74 -7.58
N LEU A 255 4.81 -20.61 -7.54
CA LEU A 255 5.60 -20.79 -6.32
C LEU A 255 5.22 -19.78 -5.23
N LEU A 256 5.03 -18.50 -5.59
CA LEU A 256 4.58 -17.47 -4.64
C LEU A 256 3.23 -17.82 -4.02
N ARG A 257 2.29 -18.34 -4.81
CA ARG A 257 0.98 -18.81 -4.32
C ARG A 257 1.13 -20.00 -3.40
N ALA A 258 1.91 -21.01 -3.80
CA ALA A 258 2.15 -22.21 -3.00
C ALA A 258 2.82 -21.88 -1.65
N LEU A 259 3.86 -21.05 -1.66
CA LEU A 259 4.54 -20.59 -0.45
C LEU A 259 3.63 -19.72 0.43
N GLY A 260 2.79 -18.90 -0.18
CA GLY A 260 1.75 -18.14 0.51
C GLY A 260 0.74 -19.04 1.22
N TRP A 261 0.28 -20.09 0.54
CA TRP A 261 -0.61 -21.11 1.11
C TRP A 261 0.06 -21.86 2.27
N LEU A 262 1.29 -22.32 2.09
CA LEU A 262 2.06 -22.99 3.13
C LEU A 262 2.23 -22.11 4.37
N LYS A 263 2.58 -20.83 4.16
CA LYS A 263 2.71 -19.86 5.25
C LYS A 263 1.41 -19.71 6.05
N ARG A 264 0.24 -19.80 5.40
CA ARG A 264 -1.06 -19.77 6.09
C ARG A 264 -1.32 -21.05 6.88
N LYS A 265 -1.04 -22.22 6.31
CA LYS A 265 -1.34 -23.54 6.89
C LYS A 265 -0.34 -24.05 7.92
N LEU A 266 0.85 -23.44 8.02
CA LEU A 266 1.83 -23.72 9.08
C LEU A 266 1.37 -23.25 10.49
N LYS A 267 0.12 -22.80 10.66
CA LYS A 267 -0.49 -22.50 11.96
C LYS A 267 -0.75 -23.79 12.73
N LEU A 268 -0.52 -23.80 14.05
CA LEU A 268 -0.70 -24.97 14.91
C LEU A 268 -2.09 -25.64 14.79
N SER A 269 -3.14 -24.87 14.49
CA SER A 269 -4.50 -25.36 14.30
C SER A 269 -4.74 -26.09 12.98
N GLU A 270 -3.87 -25.92 11.97
CA GLU A 270 -4.05 -26.43 10.60
C GLU A 270 -2.97 -27.46 10.19
N ILE A 271 -2.07 -27.82 11.11
CA ILE A 271 -1.00 -28.81 10.87
C ILE A 271 -1.55 -30.16 10.39
N LEU A 272 -2.74 -30.55 10.85
CA LEU A 272 -3.36 -31.83 10.47
C LEU A 272 -3.81 -31.82 8.99
N GLU A 273 -4.33 -30.68 8.51
CA GLU A 273 -4.66 -30.51 7.09
C GLU A 273 -3.39 -30.47 6.23
N LEU A 274 -2.34 -29.81 6.72
CA LEU A 274 -1.04 -29.78 6.05
C LEU A 274 -0.45 -31.20 5.93
N GLY A 275 -0.51 -32.00 6.99
CA GLY A 275 -0.09 -33.39 6.98
C GLY A 275 -0.87 -34.23 5.97
N LYS A 276 -2.19 -34.06 5.90
CA LYS A 276 -3.01 -34.74 4.88
C LYS A 276 -2.63 -34.30 3.45
N ALA A 277 -2.50 -33.00 3.23
CA ALA A 277 -2.13 -32.45 1.92
C ALA A 277 -0.76 -32.96 1.45
N THR A 278 0.20 -33.20 2.36
CA THR A 278 1.50 -33.80 2.00
C THR A 278 1.41 -35.27 1.61
N LEU A 279 0.45 -36.02 2.15
CA LEU A 279 0.21 -37.41 1.76
C LEU A 279 -0.43 -37.48 0.36
N ASP A 280 -1.34 -36.55 0.07
CA ASP A 280 -2.01 -36.42 -1.23
C ASP A 280 -1.21 -35.54 -2.21
N ALA A 281 0.04 -35.22 -1.90
CA ALA A 281 0.88 -34.37 -2.75
C ALA A 281 1.12 -35.07 -4.10
N PRO A 282 1.05 -34.32 -5.22
CA PRO A 282 1.34 -34.86 -6.54
C PRO A 282 2.78 -35.35 -6.65
N GLU A 283 3.04 -36.24 -7.61
CA GLU A 283 4.39 -36.73 -7.85
C GLU A 283 5.30 -35.62 -8.42
N PRO A 284 6.62 -35.64 -8.15
CA PRO A 284 7.57 -34.60 -8.55
C PRO A 284 7.55 -34.26 -10.05
N GLU A 285 7.27 -35.25 -10.90
CA GLU A 285 7.19 -35.11 -12.36
C GLU A 285 6.04 -34.20 -12.82
N ALA A 286 5.08 -33.90 -11.95
CA ALA A 286 4.01 -32.96 -12.25
C ALA A 286 4.48 -31.49 -12.25
N TYR A 287 5.56 -31.15 -11.51
CA TYR A 287 6.04 -29.77 -11.35
C TYR A 287 7.58 -29.62 -11.50
N PRO A 288 8.20 -30.15 -12.56
CA PRO A 288 9.67 -30.24 -12.68
C PRO A 288 10.35 -28.86 -12.83
N ALA A 289 9.65 -27.84 -13.34
CA ALA A 289 10.18 -26.48 -13.43
C ALA A 289 10.16 -25.78 -12.06
N HIS A 290 9.09 -25.95 -11.29
CA HIS A 290 8.92 -25.37 -9.94
C HIS A 290 9.93 -25.96 -8.96
N LEU A 291 10.16 -27.27 -9.02
CA LEU A 291 11.15 -27.95 -8.18
C LEU A 291 12.57 -27.46 -8.47
N ARG A 292 12.98 -27.41 -9.74
CA ARG A 292 14.29 -26.85 -10.13
C ARG A 292 14.47 -25.41 -9.69
N ARG A 293 13.42 -24.58 -9.79
CA ARG A 293 13.47 -23.18 -9.39
C ARG A 293 13.69 -22.99 -7.88
N MET A 294 13.27 -23.97 -7.08
CA MET A 294 13.40 -24.02 -5.63
C MET A 294 14.57 -24.87 -5.13
N ASP A 295 15.38 -25.44 -6.04
CA ASP A 295 16.48 -26.36 -5.72
C ASP A 295 16.01 -27.62 -4.98
N LEU A 296 14.89 -28.21 -5.46
CA LEU A 296 14.21 -29.37 -4.86
C LEU A 296 13.89 -30.46 -5.90
N ASP A 297 14.56 -30.48 -7.05
CA ASP A 297 14.38 -31.53 -8.07
C ASP A 297 15.15 -32.81 -7.77
N ASP A 298 16.20 -32.74 -6.95
CA ASP A 298 16.97 -33.90 -6.44
C ASP A 298 17.25 -33.76 -4.92
N PRO A 299 16.22 -33.90 -4.07
CA PRO A 299 16.32 -33.63 -2.64
C PRO A 299 17.29 -34.59 -1.94
N GLN A 300 18.22 -34.06 -1.16
CA GLN A 300 19.22 -34.81 -0.41
C GLN A 300 18.81 -34.97 1.06
N GLY A 301 18.20 -36.13 1.35
CA GLY A 301 17.84 -36.55 2.70
C GLY A 301 16.48 -36.02 3.19
N LEU A 302 16.10 -36.48 4.38
CA LEU A 302 14.73 -36.37 4.91
C LEU A 302 14.16 -34.95 4.97
N ARG A 303 15.02 -33.94 5.15
CA ARG A 303 14.58 -32.54 5.27
C ARG A 303 14.15 -31.97 3.92
N GLU A 304 14.95 -32.20 2.88
CA GLU A 304 14.66 -31.69 1.53
C GLU A 304 13.51 -32.47 0.91
N GLU A 305 13.41 -33.78 1.17
CA GLU A 305 12.24 -34.59 0.81
C GLU A 305 10.94 -34.04 1.41
N LEU A 306 10.97 -33.64 2.68
CA LEU A 306 9.83 -33.00 3.33
C LEU A 306 9.49 -31.64 2.69
N TYR A 307 10.51 -30.82 2.38
CA TYR A 307 10.29 -29.53 1.72
C TYR A 307 9.71 -29.68 0.32
N GLN A 308 10.20 -30.66 -0.46
CA GLN A 308 9.65 -31.00 -1.76
C GLN A 308 8.18 -31.41 -1.66
N ARG A 309 7.85 -32.32 -0.72
CA ARG A 309 6.45 -32.76 -0.49
C ARG A 309 5.54 -31.62 -0.06
N LEU A 310 6.00 -30.74 0.84
CA LEU A 310 5.26 -29.55 1.25
C LEU A 310 5.02 -28.60 0.07
N LEU A 311 6.04 -28.36 -0.75
CA LEU A 311 5.92 -27.49 -1.91
C LEU A 311 4.91 -28.04 -2.93
N LEU A 312 4.98 -29.34 -3.24
CA LEU A 312 4.05 -30.02 -4.14
C LEU A 312 2.62 -29.96 -3.64
N ALA A 313 2.40 -30.17 -2.33
CA ALA A 313 1.09 -29.99 -1.70
C ALA A 313 0.58 -28.55 -1.86
N GLY A 314 1.44 -27.55 -1.62
CA GLY A 314 1.08 -26.14 -1.78
C GLY A 314 0.77 -25.75 -3.23
N LEU A 315 1.51 -26.28 -4.21
CA LEU A 315 1.27 -26.05 -5.64
C LEU A 315 -0.08 -26.58 -6.06
N ARG A 316 -0.42 -27.82 -5.66
CA ARG A 316 -1.75 -28.40 -5.93
C ARG A 316 -2.87 -27.59 -5.27
N ALA A 317 -2.77 -27.33 -3.97
CA ALA A 317 -3.82 -26.65 -3.22
C ALA A 317 -4.08 -25.23 -3.74
N SER A 318 -3.02 -24.50 -4.11
CA SER A 318 -3.15 -23.15 -4.66
C SER A 318 -3.73 -23.09 -6.08
N GLN A 319 -3.58 -24.16 -6.87
CA GLN A 319 -4.26 -24.30 -8.16
C GLN A 319 -5.76 -24.63 -7.98
N GLU A 320 -6.09 -25.49 -7.01
CA GLU A 320 -7.48 -25.84 -6.67
C GLU A 320 -8.25 -24.61 -6.13
N GLU A 321 -7.61 -23.72 -5.36
CA GLU A 321 -8.23 -22.45 -4.90
C GLU A 321 -8.59 -21.47 -6.02
N ARG A 322 -8.08 -21.68 -7.25
CA ARG A 322 -8.27 -20.79 -8.41
C ARG A 322 -9.38 -21.27 -9.37
N GLY A 323 -9.71 -22.56 -9.35
CA GLY A 323 -10.73 -23.19 -10.20
C GLY A 323 -12.13 -23.02 -9.62
#